data_AF-A0A954FZI9-F1
#
_entry.id   AF-A0A954FZI9-F1
#
_cell.length_a   1.000
_cell.length_b   1.000
_cell.length_c   1.000
_cell.angle_alpha   90.00
_cell.angle_beta   90.00
_cell.angle_gamma   90.00
#
_symmetry.space_group_name_H-M   'P 1'
#
loop_
_entity.id
_entity.type
_entity.pdbx_description
1 polymer ?
#
loop_
_entity_poly.entity_id
_entity_poly.type
_entity_poly.pdbx_seq_one_letter_code
_entity_poly.pdbx_strand_id
1 'polypeptide(L)'
;MFAHWPDVKSPFFEDFKRIHRYAPVLGSFVSLDDFFQNTESSGRHSSYDAREYLSPFLSQLVAMRKPDPLSRFINHFQRHDALTAGLWFHSVAKVIYGHPVQDDTLLQVERDVELGHPDAPAELIQSAKTALEGFREAGAAKLAEIILQGADQQQNGVLLLNSLSFPRRVVVDLAAFPHEPELHDAVKATQFDERQKKAVVEIPGAGFVWLQPGKSPATPAKSHVPVGEPLLLRNEFFEVHIHEETGGIAQIKEYGRKPNRLSQQLAYRFPYQRTISNPGALGGFEDKTPYSATRNVKAELTCAGPGMGEIVTTGEIYDQVSDTTLATFRQTFQLWRG
;
A
#
# COMPACT_ATOMS: atom_id res chain seq x y z
N MET A 1 -15.36 -23.28 26.79
CA MET A 1 -15.02 -23.37 25.36
C MET A 1 -14.55 -24.79 25.09
N PHE A 2 -15.31 -25.61 24.33
CA PHE A 2 -15.08 -27.06 24.21
C PHE A 2 -14.07 -27.45 23.11
N ALA A 3 -13.75 -26.51 22.23
CA ALA A 3 -12.63 -26.56 21.30
C ALA A 3 -12.12 -25.13 21.09
N HIS A 4 -10.80 -24.94 21.04
CA HIS A 4 -10.16 -23.71 20.57
C HIS A 4 -9.23 -24.06 19.41
N TRP A 5 -9.40 -23.35 18.30
CA TRP A 5 -8.49 -23.43 17.16
C TRP A 5 -7.11 -22.87 17.56
N PRO A 6 -5.98 -23.44 17.10
CA PRO A 6 -5.88 -24.60 16.20
C PRO A 6 -5.87 -25.97 16.92
N ASP A 7 -5.42 -26.07 18.17
CA ASP A 7 -4.96 -27.37 18.70
C ASP A 7 -5.58 -27.84 20.03
N VAL A 8 -6.50 -27.09 20.65
CA VAL A 8 -7.00 -27.45 21.98
C VAL A 8 -8.40 -28.05 21.89
N LYS A 9 -8.48 -29.39 21.89
CA LYS A 9 -9.72 -30.12 22.16
C LYS A 9 -9.84 -30.37 23.65
N SER A 10 -10.94 -29.94 24.27
CA SER A 10 -11.22 -30.28 25.66
C SER A 10 -11.36 -31.80 25.78
N PRO A 11 -10.82 -32.45 26.83
CA PRO A 11 -10.98 -33.88 27.05
C PRO A 11 -12.46 -34.29 27.17
N PHE A 12 -13.34 -33.37 27.58
CA PHE A 12 -14.78 -33.61 27.71
C PHE A 12 -15.55 -33.51 26.39
N PHE A 13 -14.91 -33.16 25.28
CA PHE A 13 -15.59 -33.00 23.98
C PHE A 13 -16.16 -34.33 23.47
N GLU A 14 -15.43 -35.43 23.62
CA GLU A 14 -15.90 -36.75 23.19
C GLU A 14 -17.00 -37.29 24.13
N ASP A 15 -16.92 -37.01 25.43
CA ASP A 15 -17.99 -37.34 26.36
C ASP A 15 -19.28 -36.59 26.01
N PHE A 16 -19.16 -35.32 25.62
CA PHE A 16 -20.29 -34.51 25.19
C PHE A 16 -20.94 -35.06 23.91
N LYS A 17 -20.14 -35.45 22.90
CA LYS A 17 -20.64 -36.16 21.70
C LYS A 17 -21.35 -37.46 22.06
N ARG A 18 -20.83 -38.19 23.05
CA ARG A 18 -21.42 -39.46 23.50
C ARG A 18 -22.76 -39.24 24.19
N ILE A 19 -22.86 -38.26 25.08
CA ILE A 19 -24.10 -37.87 25.77
C ILE A 19 -25.16 -37.44 24.75
N HIS A 20 -24.75 -36.63 23.77
CA HIS A 20 -25.64 -36.13 22.72
C HIS A 20 -26.30 -37.25 21.89
N ARG A 21 -25.58 -38.34 21.62
CA ARG A 21 -26.15 -39.53 20.94
C ARG A 21 -27.32 -40.17 21.69
N TYR A 22 -27.34 -40.05 23.02
CA TYR A 22 -28.43 -40.58 23.85
C TYR A 22 -29.58 -39.58 23.98
N ALA A 23 -29.27 -38.28 24.16
CA ALA A 23 -30.26 -37.23 24.22
C ALA A 23 -29.65 -35.85 23.84
N PRO A 24 -30.14 -35.19 22.77
CA PRO A 24 -29.63 -33.89 22.33
C PRO A 24 -30.27 -32.73 23.14
N VAL A 25 -30.03 -32.69 24.45
CA VAL A 25 -30.65 -31.69 25.36
C VAL A 25 -30.04 -30.29 25.25
N LEU A 26 -28.87 -30.14 24.62
CA LEU A 26 -28.08 -28.90 24.60
C LEU A 26 -27.89 -28.35 23.17
N GLY A 27 -28.76 -28.73 22.24
CA GLY A 27 -28.71 -28.33 20.83
C GLY A 27 -28.26 -29.47 19.91
N SER A 28 -27.95 -29.18 18.64
CA SER A 28 -27.48 -30.14 17.64
C SER A 28 -26.05 -29.82 17.21
N PHE A 29 -25.23 -30.85 16.97
CA PHE A 29 -23.99 -30.67 16.22
C PHE A 29 -24.34 -30.52 14.75
N VAL A 30 -24.02 -29.38 14.17
CA VAL A 30 -24.22 -29.07 12.75
C VAL A 30 -22.88 -28.89 12.08
N SER A 31 -22.83 -29.16 10.79
CA SER A 31 -21.66 -28.81 9.98
C SER A 31 -21.55 -27.27 9.87
N LEU A 32 -20.37 -26.76 9.50
CA LEU A 32 -20.23 -25.34 9.17
C LEU A 32 -21.14 -24.95 8.00
N ASP A 33 -21.32 -25.84 7.03
CA ASP A 33 -22.22 -25.64 5.88
C ASP A 33 -23.68 -25.48 6.33
N ASP A 34 -24.18 -26.41 7.16
CA ASP A 34 -25.54 -26.30 7.74
C ASP A 34 -25.71 -25.06 8.60
N PHE A 35 -24.67 -24.67 9.36
CA PHE A 35 -24.69 -23.46 10.15
C PHE A 35 -24.82 -22.21 9.27
N PHE A 36 -24.05 -22.11 8.17
CA PHE A 36 -24.13 -20.96 7.27
C PHE A 36 -25.41 -20.93 6.42
N GLN A 37 -25.95 -22.09 6.05
CA GLN A 37 -27.17 -22.17 5.24
C GLN A 37 -28.45 -21.94 6.04
N ASN A 38 -28.52 -22.44 7.28
CA ASN A 38 -29.77 -22.48 8.06
C ASN A 38 -29.83 -21.45 9.21
N THR A 39 -28.75 -20.72 9.50
CA THR A 39 -28.77 -19.65 10.51
C THR A 39 -29.10 -18.32 9.83
N GLU A 40 -30.37 -17.95 9.81
CA GLU A 40 -30.85 -16.67 9.22
C GLU A 40 -30.41 -15.44 10.01
N SER A 41 -29.98 -15.58 11.28
CA SER A 41 -29.45 -14.45 12.02
C SER A 41 -27.99 -14.24 11.66
N SER A 42 -27.70 -13.21 10.86
CA SER A 42 -26.44 -12.50 11.04
C SER A 42 -26.33 -12.19 12.54
N GLY A 43 -25.24 -12.61 13.18
CA GLY A 43 -25.05 -12.40 14.62
C GLY A 43 -25.36 -10.94 14.99
N ARG A 44 -25.82 -10.70 16.23
CA ARG A 44 -26.14 -9.37 16.76
C ARG A 44 -25.20 -8.34 16.14
N HIS A 45 -25.75 -7.29 15.52
CA HIS A 45 -24.97 -6.15 15.05
C HIS A 45 -24.06 -5.71 16.18
N SER A 46 -22.80 -6.11 16.08
CA SER A 46 -21.80 -5.85 17.08
C SER A 46 -21.11 -4.59 16.58
N SER A 47 -21.23 -3.50 17.33
CA SER A 47 -20.40 -2.34 17.08
C SER A 47 -19.00 -2.70 17.55
N TYR A 48 -18.16 -3.15 16.64
CA TYR A 48 -16.75 -3.37 16.93
C TYR A 48 -16.06 -2.00 17.00
N ASP A 49 -15.41 -1.70 18.12
CA ASP A 49 -14.48 -0.58 18.18
C ASP A 49 -13.33 -0.88 17.20
N ALA A 50 -12.87 0.11 16.43
CA ALA A 50 -11.71 -0.05 15.55
C ALA A 50 -10.47 -0.57 16.31
N ARG A 51 -10.40 -0.32 17.63
CA ARG A 51 -9.35 -0.84 18.51
C ARG A 51 -9.37 -2.36 18.69
N GLU A 52 -10.51 -3.02 18.51
CA GLU A 52 -10.64 -4.48 18.63
C GLU A 52 -9.96 -5.23 17.48
N TYR A 53 -9.68 -4.54 16.36
CA TYR A 53 -8.90 -5.07 15.24
C TYR A 53 -7.38 -4.83 15.39
N LEU A 54 -6.93 -4.19 16.47
CA LEU A 54 -5.51 -3.99 16.72
C LEU A 54 -4.87 -5.32 17.10
N SER A 55 -4.20 -5.94 16.14
CA SER A 55 -3.39 -7.11 16.42
C SER A 55 -2.22 -6.76 17.36
N PRO A 56 -1.97 -7.55 18.42
CA PRO A 56 -0.86 -7.32 19.33
C PRO A 56 0.52 -7.64 18.70
N PHE A 57 0.56 -8.12 17.45
CA PHE A 57 1.81 -8.61 16.86
C PHE A 57 2.88 -7.52 16.77
N LEU A 58 2.55 -6.27 16.45
CA LEU A 58 3.57 -5.22 16.37
C LEU A 58 4.23 -4.94 17.73
N SER A 59 3.45 -4.84 18.80
CA SER A 59 4.00 -4.57 20.14
C SER A 59 4.85 -5.75 20.63
N GLN A 60 4.41 -6.98 20.36
CA GLN A 60 5.15 -8.20 20.68
C GLN A 60 6.46 -8.30 19.88
N LEU A 61 6.42 -8.09 18.57
CA LEU A 61 7.61 -8.15 17.71
C LEU A 61 8.66 -7.10 18.11
N VAL A 62 8.23 -5.88 18.45
CA VAL A 62 9.12 -4.83 18.95
C VAL A 62 9.70 -5.17 20.33
N ALA A 63 8.88 -5.72 21.25
CA ALA A 63 9.35 -6.16 22.56
C ALA A 63 10.37 -7.31 22.46
N MET A 64 10.15 -8.24 21.53
CA MET A 64 11.09 -9.32 21.19
C MET A 64 12.33 -8.83 20.43
N ARG A 65 12.40 -7.54 20.08
CA ARG A 65 13.45 -6.96 19.23
C ARG A 65 13.64 -7.71 17.92
N LYS A 66 12.54 -8.23 17.36
CA LYS A 66 12.57 -8.86 16.05
C LYS A 66 12.97 -7.80 15.01
N PRO A 67 13.98 -8.07 14.17
CA PRO A 67 14.33 -7.16 13.09
C PRO A 67 13.16 -7.05 12.13
N ASP A 68 13.01 -5.87 11.53
CA ASP A 68 12.01 -5.58 10.52
C ASP A 68 10.58 -6.06 10.87
N PRO A 69 9.96 -5.51 11.94
CA PRO A 69 8.66 -5.97 12.44
C PRO A 69 7.49 -5.72 11.48
N LEU A 70 7.67 -4.86 10.46
CA LEU A 70 6.62 -4.44 9.54
C LEU A 70 7.00 -4.70 8.08
N SER A 71 8.16 -4.22 7.64
CA SER A 71 8.52 -4.24 6.22
C SER A 71 8.69 -5.65 5.69
N ARG A 72 9.03 -6.66 6.50
CA ARG A 72 9.15 -8.05 6.02
C ARG A 72 7.85 -8.60 5.43
N PHE A 73 6.71 -8.24 6.03
CA PHE A 73 5.39 -8.63 5.53
C PHE A 73 5.05 -7.85 4.26
N ILE A 74 5.29 -6.53 4.27
CA ILE A 74 5.07 -5.66 3.11
C ILE A 74 5.90 -6.16 1.92
N ASN A 75 7.18 -6.44 2.14
CA ASN A 75 8.11 -6.95 1.14
C ASN A 75 7.66 -8.30 0.56
N HIS A 76 7.06 -9.17 1.38
CA HIS A 76 6.50 -10.43 0.91
C HIS A 76 5.31 -10.21 -0.03
N PHE A 77 4.33 -9.37 0.37
CA PHE A 77 3.20 -9.06 -0.50
C PHE A 77 3.62 -8.33 -1.77
N GLN A 78 4.63 -7.45 -1.71
CA GLN A 78 5.20 -6.82 -2.91
C GLN A 78 5.82 -7.84 -3.88
N ARG A 79 6.51 -8.87 -3.36
CA ARG A 79 7.02 -9.98 -4.19
C ARG A 79 5.87 -10.77 -4.81
N HIS A 80 4.84 -11.07 -4.04
CA HIS A 80 3.66 -11.78 -4.52
C HIS A 80 2.89 -10.98 -5.60
N ASP A 81 2.77 -9.66 -5.44
CA ASP A 81 2.17 -8.78 -6.45
C ASP A 81 3.00 -8.77 -7.76
N ALA A 82 4.32 -8.72 -7.64
CA ALA A 82 5.23 -8.78 -8.79
C ALA A 82 5.14 -10.14 -9.52
N LEU A 83 5.08 -11.25 -8.75
CA LEU A 83 4.83 -12.59 -9.27
C LEU A 83 3.51 -12.65 -10.03
N THR A 84 2.42 -12.22 -9.40
CA THR A 84 1.06 -12.26 -9.97
C THR A 84 0.99 -11.48 -11.28
N ALA A 85 1.55 -10.27 -11.31
CA ALA A 85 1.63 -9.46 -12.52
C ALA A 85 2.46 -10.14 -13.62
N GLY A 86 3.64 -10.68 -13.27
CA GLY A 86 4.51 -11.38 -14.21
C GLY A 86 3.85 -12.63 -14.81
N LEU A 87 3.26 -13.49 -13.95
CA LEU A 87 2.53 -14.68 -14.37
C LEU A 87 1.39 -14.33 -15.33
N TRP A 88 0.65 -13.25 -15.04
CA TRP A 88 -0.40 -12.78 -15.94
C TRP A 88 0.16 -12.42 -17.32
N PHE A 89 1.23 -11.60 -17.39
CA PHE A 89 1.82 -11.21 -18.68
C PHE A 89 2.34 -12.41 -19.48
N HIS A 90 3.10 -13.32 -18.84
CA HIS A 90 3.61 -14.52 -19.51
C HIS A 90 2.48 -15.44 -19.99
N SER A 91 1.46 -15.63 -19.16
CA SER A 91 0.33 -16.53 -19.48
C SER A 91 -0.50 -15.98 -20.63
N VAL A 92 -0.86 -14.69 -20.59
CA VAL A 92 -1.62 -14.06 -21.67
C VAL A 92 -0.84 -14.09 -22.98
N ALA A 93 0.45 -13.78 -22.96
CA ALA A 93 1.29 -13.85 -24.15
C ALA A 93 1.31 -15.26 -24.77
N LYS A 94 1.39 -16.30 -23.95
CA LYS A 94 1.34 -17.70 -24.42
C LYS A 94 -0.02 -18.07 -25.00
N VAL A 95 -1.11 -17.72 -24.32
CA VAL A 95 -2.47 -18.04 -24.76
C VAL A 95 -2.76 -17.41 -26.13
N ILE A 96 -2.34 -16.16 -26.36
CA ILE A 96 -2.55 -15.48 -27.65
C ILE A 96 -1.87 -16.25 -28.79
N TYR A 97 -0.69 -16.83 -28.56
CA TYR A 97 -0.01 -17.68 -29.54
C TYR A 97 -0.45 -19.16 -29.52
N GLY A 98 -1.47 -19.52 -28.75
CA GLY A 98 -1.97 -20.90 -28.65
C GLY A 98 -1.01 -21.86 -27.93
N HIS A 99 -0.08 -21.36 -27.11
CA HIS A 99 0.82 -22.18 -26.31
C HIS A 99 0.17 -22.58 -24.97
N PRO A 100 0.54 -23.73 -24.39
CA PRO A 100 0.05 -24.14 -23.08
C PRO A 100 0.50 -23.15 -21.99
N VAL A 101 -0.40 -22.89 -21.04
CA VAL A 101 -0.14 -22.00 -19.89
C VAL A 101 0.73 -22.66 -18.82
N GLN A 102 0.60 -23.98 -18.68
CA GLN A 102 1.43 -24.76 -17.77
C GLN A 102 2.88 -24.75 -18.25
N ASP A 103 3.77 -24.24 -17.41
CA ASP A 103 5.19 -24.13 -17.69
C ASP A 103 5.97 -24.30 -16.40
N ASP A 104 6.85 -25.31 -16.38
CA ASP A 104 7.67 -25.67 -15.23
C ASP A 104 8.56 -24.51 -14.76
N THR A 105 8.99 -23.63 -15.66
CA THR A 105 9.77 -22.44 -15.32
C THR A 105 8.93 -21.43 -14.54
N LEU A 106 7.66 -21.21 -14.94
CA LEU A 106 6.75 -20.31 -14.22
C LEU A 106 6.38 -20.87 -12.85
N LEU A 107 6.09 -22.17 -12.79
CA LEU A 107 5.80 -22.87 -11.53
C LEU A 107 6.98 -22.86 -10.57
N GLN A 108 8.21 -22.91 -11.08
CA GLN A 108 9.40 -22.82 -10.25
C GLN A 108 9.58 -21.43 -9.64
N VAL A 109 9.34 -20.35 -10.41
CA VAL A 109 9.38 -18.98 -9.88
C VAL A 109 8.31 -18.78 -8.80
N GLU A 110 7.08 -19.26 -9.04
CA GLU A 110 6.00 -19.22 -8.04
C GLU A 110 6.41 -19.95 -6.74
N ARG A 111 6.95 -21.17 -6.86
CA ARG A 111 7.44 -21.95 -5.71
C ARG A 111 8.52 -21.20 -4.93
N ASP A 112 9.49 -20.61 -5.60
CA ASP A 112 10.59 -19.89 -4.95
C ASP A 112 10.08 -18.66 -4.17
N VAL A 113 9.07 -17.97 -4.70
CA VAL A 113 8.42 -16.83 -4.03
C VAL A 113 7.62 -17.27 -2.80
N GLU A 114 6.85 -18.35 -2.91
CA GLU A 114 6.07 -18.92 -1.79
C GLU A 114 6.95 -19.41 -0.65
N LEU A 115 8.08 -20.05 -0.97
CA LEU A 115 9.08 -20.49 0.02
C LEU A 115 9.74 -19.31 0.74
N GLY A 116 9.83 -18.16 0.09
CA GLY A 116 10.32 -16.90 0.66
C GLY A 116 9.29 -16.17 1.53
N HIS A 117 8.55 -16.86 2.39
CA HIS A 117 7.58 -16.24 3.30
C HIS A 117 8.27 -15.33 4.35
N PRO A 118 7.54 -14.45 5.08
CA PRO A 118 8.13 -13.42 5.94
C PRO A 118 9.07 -13.92 7.05
N ASP A 119 8.87 -15.14 7.53
CA ASP A 119 9.66 -15.75 8.61
C ASP A 119 10.57 -16.88 8.09
N ALA A 120 10.77 -16.97 6.78
CA ALA A 120 11.66 -17.95 6.15
C ALA A 120 13.14 -17.63 6.43
N PRO A 121 14.04 -18.62 6.32
CA PRO A 121 15.48 -18.38 6.30
C PRO A 121 15.89 -17.35 5.24
N ALA A 122 16.93 -16.58 5.52
CA ALA A 122 17.40 -15.50 4.63
C ALA A 122 17.74 -15.99 3.21
N GLU A 123 18.21 -17.23 3.09
CA GLU A 123 18.52 -17.90 1.81
C GLU A 123 17.27 -18.06 0.93
N LEU A 124 16.13 -18.49 1.49
CA LEU A 124 14.87 -18.62 0.75
C LEU A 124 14.30 -17.27 0.35
N ILE A 125 14.41 -16.26 1.23
CA ILE A 125 14.02 -14.89 0.91
C ILE A 125 14.87 -14.34 -0.23
N GLN A 126 16.17 -14.64 -0.25
CA GLN A 126 17.05 -14.21 -1.32
C GLN A 126 16.75 -14.96 -2.63
N SER A 127 16.47 -16.26 -2.57
CA SER A 127 16.03 -17.06 -3.72
C SER A 127 14.76 -16.48 -4.34
N ALA A 128 13.76 -16.14 -3.53
CA ALA A 128 12.52 -15.49 -3.97
C ALA A 128 12.77 -14.14 -4.68
N LYS A 129 13.73 -13.34 -4.19
CA LYS A 129 14.11 -12.07 -4.82
C LYS A 129 14.76 -12.32 -6.18
N THR A 130 15.75 -13.21 -6.22
CA THR A 130 16.49 -13.54 -7.44
C THR A 130 15.57 -14.17 -8.50
N ALA A 131 14.61 -15.01 -8.12
CA ALA A 131 13.63 -15.57 -9.03
C ALA A 131 12.73 -14.50 -9.69
N LEU A 132 12.50 -13.36 -9.02
CA LEU A 132 11.69 -12.26 -9.53
C LEU A 132 12.47 -11.20 -10.30
N GLU A 133 13.80 -11.22 -10.25
CA GLU A 133 14.64 -10.24 -10.97
C GLU A 133 14.40 -10.33 -12.49
N GLY A 134 13.79 -9.28 -13.06
CA GLY A 134 13.45 -9.20 -14.49
C GLY A 134 12.28 -10.09 -14.92
N PHE A 135 11.68 -10.89 -14.03
CA PHE A 135 10.62 -11.85 -14.38
C PHE A 135 9.38 -11.14 -14.93
N ARG A 136 8.94 -10.08 -14.24
CA ARG A 136 7.78 -9.27 -14.64
C ARG A 136 8.05 -8.53 -15.94
N GLU A 137 9.22 -7.92 -16.06
CA GLU A 137 9.65 -7.14 -17.21
C GLU A 137 9.74 -8.04 -18.46
N ALA A 138 10.26 -9.26 -18.33
CA ALA A 138 10.31 -10.23 -19.41
C ALA A 138 8.91 -10.66 -19.88
N GLY A 139 7.97 -10.84 -18.95
CA GLY A 139 6.58 -11.14 -19.29
C GLY A 139 5.91 -9.97 -20.01
N ALA A 140 6.08 -8.76 -19.46
CA ALA A 140 5.56 -7.53 -20.04
C ALA A 140 6.12 -7.28 -21.46
N ALA A 141 7.41 -7.53 -21.67
CA ALA A 141 8.04 -7.40 -22.98
C ALA A 141 7.45 -8.37 -24.02
N LYS A 142 7.27 -9.65 -23.67
CA LYS A 142 6.61 -10.63 -24.56
C LYS A 142 5.20 -10.20 -24.95
N LEU A 143 4.41 -9.68 -23.99
CA LEU A 143 3.07 -9.20 -24.29
C LEU A 143 3.10 -7.90 -25.11
N ALA A 144 4.06 -7.02 -24.86
CA ALA A 144 4.25 -5.79 -25.63
C ALA A 144 4.59 -6.08 -27.10
N GLU A 145 5.45 -7.05 -27.37
CA GLU A 145 5.78 -7.50 -28.74
C GLU A 145 4.53 -7.95 -29.52
N ILE A 146 3.61 -8.65 -28.84
CA ILE A 146 2.33 -9.07 -29.42
C ILE A 146 1.44 -7.86 -29.71
N ILE A 147 1.27 -6.96 -28.73
CA ILE A 147 0.39 -5.79 -28.86
C ILE A 147 0.88 -4.85 -29.95
N LEU A 148 2.20 -4.66 -30.04
CA LEU A 148 2.83 -3.74 -30.99
C LEU A 148 3.16 -4.40 -32.34
N GLN A 149 2.67 -5.62 -32.60
CA GLN A 149 2.89 -6.30 -33.86
C GLN A 149 2.29 -5.48 -35.02
N GLY A 150 3.14 -5.03 -35.94
CA GLY A 150 2.74 -4.18 -37.07
C GLY A 150 2.70 -2.67 -36.77
N ALA A 151 3.09 -2.24 -35.57
CA ALA A 151 3.29 -0.83 -35.27
C ALA A 151 4.49 -0.25 -36.04
N ASP A 152 4.41 1.03 -36.38
CA ASP A 152 5.51 1.75 -37.02
C ASP A 152 6.68 1.92 -36.04
N GLN A 153 7.83 1.37 -36.39
CA GLN A 153 9.05 1.40 -35.57
C GLN A 153 9.61 2.82 -35.37
N GLN A 154 9.17 3.80 -36.17
CA GLN A 154 9.58 5.20 -36.02
C GLN A 154 8.80 5.95 -34.94
N GLN A 155 7.70 5.38 -34.43
CA GLN A 155 6.85 6.02 -33.44
C GLN A 155 7.33 5.73 -32.01
N ASN A 156 7.96 6.72 -31.39
CA ASN A 156 8.31 6.66 -29.97
C ASN A 156 7.05 6.77 -29.10
N GLY A 157 6.99 5.99 -28.02
CA GLY A 157 5.88 6.02 -27.08
C GLY A 157 6.11 5.15 -25.85
N VAL A 158 5.13 5.13 -24.96
CA VAL A 158 5.11 4.30 -23.74
C VAL A 158 3.87 3.42 -23.78
N LEU A 159 4.06 2.11 -23.69
CA LEU A 159 2.99 1.14 -23.51
C LEU A 159 2.77 0.87 -22.03
N LEU A 160 1.55 1.14 -21.56
CA LEU A 160 1.12 0.89 -20.19
C LEU A 160 0.26 -0.36 -20.18
N LEU A 161 0.63 -1.35 -19.36
CA LEU A 161 -0.09 -2.61 -19.22
C LEU A 161 -0.70 -2.71 -17.81
N ASN A 162 -1.93 -3.23 -17.72
CA ASN A 162 -2.59 -3.51 -16.45
C ASN A 162 -2.96 -4.99 -16.35
N SER A 163 -2.29 -5.69 -15.43
CA SER A 163 -2.54 -7.10 -15.14
C SER A 163 -3.77 -7.35 -14.26
N LEU A 164 -4.35 -6.30 -13.66
CA LEU A 164 -5.51 -6.44 -12.77
C LEU A 164 -6.80 -6.42 -13.57
N SER A 165 -7.81 -7.18 -13.15
CA SER A 165 -9.11 -7.29 -13.83
C SER A 165 -10.00 -6.04 -13.73
N PHE A 166 -9.52 -4.97 -13.11
CA PHE A 166 -10.24 -3.72 -12.90
C PHE A 166 -9.40 -2.52 -13.34
N PRO A 167 -10.04 -1.41 -13.75
CA PRO A 167 -9.32 -0.23 -14.20
C PRO A 167 -8.51 0.40 -13.06
N ARG A 168 -7.37 0.98 -13.39
CA ARG A 168 -6.51 1.68 -12.42
C ARG A 168 -6.19 3.07 -12.90
N ARG A 169 -6.24 4.02 -11.97
CA ARG A 169 -5.66 5.35 -12.18
C ARG A 169 -4.29 5.40 -11.53
N VAL A 170 -3.26 5.61 -12.34
CA VAL A 170 -1.86 5.57 -11.90
C VAL A 170 -1.08 6.76 -12.40
N VAL A 171 -0.05 7.14 -11.65
CA VAL A 171 0.93 8.13 -12.08
C VAL A 171 2.01 7.40 -12.87
N VAL A 172 2.28 7.87 -14.08
CA VAL A 172 3.33 7.32 -14.96
C VAL A 172 4.43 8.34 -15.19
N ASP A 173 5.67 7.87 -15.17
CA ASP A 173 6.84 8.68 -15.51
C ASP A 173 7.04 8.69 -17.03
N LEU A 174 7.13 9.90 -17.58
CA LEU A 174 7.31 10.18 -19.01
C LEU A 174 8.58 11.02 -19.23
N ALA A 175 9.63 10.80 -18.43
CA ALA A 175 10.91 11.53 -18.53
C ALA A 175 11.48 11.58 -19.96
N ALA A 176 11.28 10.51 -20.74
CA ALA A 176 11.73 10.42 -22.13
C ALA A 176 10.93 11.30 -23.11
N PHE A 177 9.75 11.79 -22.71
CA PHE A 177 8.92 12.60 -23.61
C PHE A 177 9.45 14.05 -23.68
N PRO A 178 9.65 14.60 -24.89
CA PRO A 178 10.05 16.00 -25.04
C PRO A 178 8.94 16.97 -24.62
N HIS A 179 7.68 16.58 -24.85
CA HIS A 179 6.48 17.37 -24.58
C HIS A 179 5.40 16.49 -23.92
N GLU A 180 4.34 17.13 -23.40
CA GLU A 180 3.17 16.43 -22.87
C GLU A 180 2.64 15.39 -23.87
N PRO A 181 2.06 14.27 -23.40
CA PRO A 181 1.48 13.27 -24.29
C PRO A 181 0.42 13.89 -25.20
N GLU A 182 0.25 13.33 -26.41
CA GLU A 182 -0.87 13.69 -27.28
C GLU A 182 -2.21 13.50 -26.55
N LEU A 183 -3.21 14.32 -26.91
CA LEU A 183 -4.53 14.31 -26.26
C LEU A 183 -5.11 12.89 -26.35
N HIS A 184 -5.34 12.28 -25.19
CA HIS A 184 -5.84 10.92 -25.08
C HIS A 184 -6.78 10.80 -23.88
N ASP A 185 -7.95 10.19 -24.03
CA ASP A 185 -9.00 10.15 -22.99
C ASP A 185 -8.56 9.47 -21.68
N ALA A 186 -7.58 8.58 -21.78
CA ALA A 186 -6.95 7.94 -20.62
C ALA A 186 -6.13 8.92 -19.75
N VAL A 187 -5.60 10.01 -20.32
CA VAL A 187 -4.77 10.99 -19.60
C VAL A 187 -5.69 11.97 -18.86
N LYS A 188 -5.66 11.93 -17.52
CA LYS A 188 -6.53 12.74 -16.66
C LYS A 188 -5.88 14.04 -16.21
N ALA A 189 -4.57 14.02 -16.00
CA ALA A 189 -3.78 15.18 -15.64
C ALA A 189 -2.32 14.99 -16.08
N THR A 190 -1.62 16.09 -16.33
CA THR A 190 -0.20 16.11 -16.66
C THR A 190 0.53 17.09 -15.75
N GLN A 191 1.74 16.73 -15.36
CA GLN A 191 2.71 17.65 -14.76
C GLN A 191 3.98 17.57 -15.60
N PHE A 192 4.18 18.58 -16.44
CA PHE A 192 5.34 18.72 -17.33
C PHE A 192 6.02 20.05 -17.06
N ASP A 193 7.13 19.98 -16.31
CA ASP A 193 8.05 21.07 -16.05
C ASP A 193 9.50 20.55 -16.16
N GLU A 194 10.49 21.38 -15.83
CA GLU A 194 11.92 21.00 -15.90
C GLU A 194 12.29 19.84 -14.97
N ARG A 195 11.53 19.61 -13.89
CA ARG A 195 11.80 18.61 -12.85
C ARG A 195 10.92 17.37 -12.96
N GLN A 196 9.68 17.53 -13.41
CA GLN A 196 8.67 16.48 -13.44
C GLN A 196 8.09 16.38 -14.85
N LYS A 197 8.11 15.18 -15.42
CA LYS A 197 7.40 14.84 -16.66
C LYS A 197 6.56 13.60 -16.41
N LYS A 198 5.35 13.82 -15.91
CA LYS A 198 4.48 12.75 -15.41
C LYS A 198 3.05 12.98 -15.84
N ALA A 199 2.29 11.89 -15.91
CA ALA A 199 0.86 11.94 -16.21
C ALA A 199 0.08 11.02 -15.28
N VAL A 200 -1.15 11.42 -14.96
CA VAL A 200 -2.15 10.55 -14.33
C VAL A 200 -2.93 9.89 -15.45
N VAL A 201 -2.87 8.56 -15.51
CA VAL A 201 -3.42 7.77 -16.61
C VAL A 201 -4.36 6.71 -16.06
N GLU A 202 -5.54 6.63 -16.66
CA GLU A 202 -6.52 5.58 -16.40
C GLU A 202 -6.30 4.43 -17.37
N ILE A 203 -5.86 3.29 -16.84
CA ILE A 203 -5.56 2.08 -17.61
C ILE A 203 -6.74 1.11 -17.42
N PRO A 204 -7.35 0.58 -18.50
CA PRO A 204 -8.47 -0.35 -18.39
C PRO A 204 -8.06 -1.66 -17.69
N GLY A 205 -9.03 -2.36 -17.10
CA GLY A 205 -8.81 -3.67 -16.50
C GLY A 205 -8.38 -4.69 -17.54
N ALA A 206 -7.35 -5.49 -17.22
CA ALA A 206 -6.77 -6.51 -18.09
C ALA A 206 -6.41 -5.98 -19.49
N GLY A 207 -6.04 -4.69 -19.58
CA GLY A 207 -5.87 -3.98 -20.84
C GLY A 207 -4.61 -3.12 -20.87
N PHE A 208 -4.56 -2.24 -21.86
CA PHE A 208 -3.39 -1.40 -22.10
C PHE A 208 -3.77 0.01 -22.58
N VAL A 209 -2.81 0.93 -22.48
CA VAL A 209 -2.85 2.28 -23.07
C VAL A 209 -1.52 2.55 -23.75
N TRP A 210 -1.55 3.05 -24.98
CA TRP A 210 -0.37 3.52 -25.71
C TRP A 210 -0.33 5.04 -25.69
N LEU A 211 0.73 5.61 -25.13
CA LEU A 211 0.93 7.06 -25.08
C LEU A 211 2.04 7.46 -26.03
N GLN A 212 1.82 8.55 -26.77
CA GLN A 212 2.79 9.15 -27.68
C GLN A 212 3.14 10.56 -27.20
N PRO A 213 4.39 11.00 -27.38
CA PRO A 213 4.77 12.37 -27.07
C PRO A 213 4.08 13.34 -28.02
N GLY A 214 3.61 14.47 -27.50
CA GLY A 214 3.06 15.56 -28.30
C GLY A 214 4.12 16.16 -29.23
N LYS A 215 3.66 16.67 -30.39
CA LYS A 215 4.52 17.31 -31.40
C LYS A 215 4.96 18.72 -31.00
N SER A 216 4.31 19.33 -30.03
CA SER A 216 4.57 20.70 -29.58
C SER A 216 4.22 20.83 -28.10
N PRO A 217 4.80 21.82 -27.39
CA PRO A 217 4.43 22.09 -26.01
C PRO A 217 2.92 22.35 -25.90
N ALA A 218 2.28 21.72 -24.91
CA ALA A 218 0.88 21.99 -24.63
C ALA A 218 0.71 23.43 -24.13
N THR A 219 -0.46 24.02 -24.40
CA THR A 219 -0.81 25.32 -23.82
C THR A 219 -1.14 25.10 -22.34
N PRO A 220 -0.54 25.85 -21.40
CA PRO A 220 -0.76 25.62 -19.98
C PRO A 220 -2.25 25.80 -19.63
N ALA A 221 -2.83 24.76 -19.03
CA ALA A 221 -4.21 24.80 -18.56
C ALA A 221 -4.35 25.86 -17.45
N LYS A 222 -5.30 26.79 -17.63
CA LYS A 222 -5.64 27.78 -16.60
C LYS A 222 -6.47 27.11 -15.51
N SER A 223 -5.81 26.55 -14.50
CA SER A 223 -6.48 26.16 -13.26
C SER A 223 -6.45 27.31 -12.26
N HIS A 224 -7.62 27.68 -11.75
CA HIS A 224 -7.75 28.77 -10.76
C HIS A 224 -7.47 28.35 -9.32
N VAL A 225 -7.39 27.04 -9.05
CA VAL A 225 -7.17 26.51 -7.70
C VAL A 225 -5.84 25.77 -7.69
N PRO A 226 -4.82 26.22 -6.94
CA PRO A 226 -3.54 25.52 -6.86
C PRO A 226 -3.72 24.16 -6.17
N VAL A 227 -3.00 23.14 -6.67
CA VAL A 227 -3.00 21.79 -6.06
C VAL A 227 -2.19 21.78 -4.76
N GLY A 228 -1.22 22.68 -4.63
CA GLY A 228 -0.40 22.82 -3.43
C GLY A 228 -0.27 24.27 -2.98
N GLU A 229 -0.39 24.46 -1.67
CA GLU A 229 -0.17 25.67 -0.90
C GLU A 229 0.71 25.33 0.32
N PRO A 230 1.31 26.30 1.02
CA PRO A 230 2.04 26.02 2.25
C PRO A 230 1.19 25.22 3.24
N LEU A 231 1.68 24.03 3.61
CA LEU A 231 1.02 23.07 4.52
C LEU A 231 -0.34 22.52 4.06
N LEU A 232 -0.75 22.74 2.81
CA LEU A 232 -2.03 22.28 2.27
C LEU A 232 -1.85 21.70 0.86
N LEU A 233 -2.25 20.45 0.67
CA LEU A 233 -2.45 19.85 -0.65
C LEU A 233 -3.94 19.61 -0.87
N ARG A 234 -4.45 19.91 -2.06
CA ARG A 234 -5.86 19.68 -2.40
C ARG A 234 -6.09 19.32 -3.86
N ASN A 235 -7.06 18.46 -4.10
CA ASN A 235 -7.59 18.12 -5.42
C ASN A 235 -9.11 18.16 -5.38
N GLU A 236 -9.80 17.83 -6.46
CA GLU A 236 -11.27 17.86 -6.57
C GLU A 236 -12.02 16.98 -5.55
N PHE A 237 -11.34 16.07 -4.84
CA PHE A 237 -11.97 15.14 -3.91
C PHE A 237 -11.73 15.49 -2.44
N PHE A 238 -10.50 15.90 -2.07
CA PHE A 238 -10.13 16.07 -0.67
C PHE A 238 -8.97 17.06 -0.46
N GLU A 239 -8.79 17.41 0.82
CA GLU A 239 -7.72 18.25 1.34
C GLU A 239 -6.84 17.43 2.30
N VAL A 240 -5.53 17.66 2.21
CA VAL A 240 -4.50 17.11 3.10
C VAL A 240 -3.77 18.26 3.76
N HIS A 241 -3.90 18.36 5.08
CA HIS A 241 -3.21 19.35 5.90
C HIS A 241 -1.95 18.73 6.50
N ILE A 242 -0.82 19.40 6.32
CA ILE A 242 0.47 19.00 6.91
C ILE A 242 0.62 19.70 8.26
N HIS A 243 1.02 18.94 9.28
CA HIS A 243 1.23 19.46 10.63
C HIS A 243 2.59 20.17 10.70
N GLU A 244 2.59 21.44 11.12
CA GLU A 244 3.80 22.27 11.16
C GLU A 244 4.86 21.68 12.11
N GLU A 245 4.48 21.32 13.34
CA GLU A 245 5.44 20.85 14.35
C GLU A 245 5.91 19.40 14.18
N THR A 246 5.10 18.51 13.62
CA THR A 246 5.43 17.09 13.49
C THR A 246 5.88 16.69 12.09
N GLY A 247 5.55 17.51 11.08
CA GLY A 247 5.86 17.24 9.68
C GLY A 247 5.02 16.13 9.03
N GLY A 248 4.10 15.53 9.79
CA GLY A 248 3.19 14.48 9.33
C GLY A 248 1.87 15.03 8.80
N ILE A 249 0.92 14.13 8.55
CA ILE A 249 -0.44 14.50 8.12
C ILE A 249 -1.26 14.88 9.36
N ALA A 250 -1.61 16.16 9.47
CA ALA A 250 -2.54 16.64 10.51
C ALA A 250 -3.94 16.10 10.27
N GLN A 251 -4.42 16.19 9.02
CA GLN A 251 -5.77 15.81 8.65
C GLN A 251 -5.87 15.46 7.16
N ILE A 252 -6.58 14.38 6.85
CA ILE A 252 -7.19 14.14 5.54
C ILE A 252 -8.69 14.32 5.69
N LYS A 253 -9.29 15.20 4.89
CA LYS A 253 -10.74 15.44 4.92
C LYS A 253 -11.28 15.75 3.54
N GLU A 254 -12.54 15.40 3.32
CA GLU A 254 -13.33 15.95 2.22
C GLU A 254 -13.60 17.45 2.46
N TYR A 255 -14.03 18.15 1.40
CA TYR A 255 -14.38 19.57 1.49
C TYR A 255 -15.55 19.86 2.44
N GLY A 256 -15.52 21.07 3.00
CA GLY A 256 -16.55 21.57 3.90
C GLY A 256 -16.37 21.07 5.35
N ARG A 257 -17.49 20.91 6.07
CA ARG A 257 -17.51 20.50 7.48
C ARG A 257 -17.50 18.97 7.62
N LYS A 258 -16.50 18.32 7.04
CA LYS A 258 -16.34 16.86 7.09
C LYS A 258 -15.31 16.48 8.16
N PRO A 259 -15.50 15.35 8.86
CA PRO A 259 -14.57 14.93 9.90
C PRO A 259 -13.23 14.53 9.30
N ASN A 260 -12.18 14.61 10.12
CA ASN A 260 -10.90 14.01 9.80
C ASN A 260 -11.04 12.50 9.57
N ARG A 261 -10.44 11.99 8.49
CA ARG A 261 -10.40 10.57 8.15
C ARG A 261 -9.10 9.90 8.56
N LEU A 262 -8.00 10.65 8.58
CA LEU A 262 -6.67 10.12 8.85
C LEU A 262 -5.74 11.22 9.37
N SER A 263 -4.99 10.92 10.41
CA SER A 263 -3.79 11.64 10.82
C SER A 263 -2.61 10.68 10.84
N GLN A 264 -1.41 11.20 10.61
CA GLN A 264 -0.17 10.42 10.59
C GLN A 264 0.95 11.22 11.23
N GLN A 265 1.71 10.56 12.10
CA GLN A 265 2.95 11.09 12.67
C GLN A 265 4.02 10.02 12.61
N LEU A 266 5.27 10.41 12.32
CA LEU A 266 6.41 9.50 12.39
C LEU A 266 6.87 9.37 13.84
N ALA A 267 7.16 8.15 14.25
CA ALA A 267 7.73 7.87 15.56
C ALA A 267 8.58 6.59 15.54
N TYR A 268 9.61 6.57 16.36
CA TYR A 268 10.30 5.37 16.79
C TYR A 268 9.52 4.75 17.96
N ARG A 269 9.25 3.45 17.88
CA ARG A 269 8.61 2.70 18.96
C ARG A 269 9.67 1.99 19.81
N PHE A 270 9.76 2.35 21.08
CA PHE A 270 10.64 1.70 22.04
C PHE A 270 10.10 0.31 22.47
N PRO A 271 10.98 -0.63 22.83
CA PRO A 271 10.57 -1.93 23.40
C PRO A 271 9.74 -1.80 24.68
N TYR A 272 10.03 -0.75 25.48
CA TYR A 272 9.36 -0.46 26.74
C TYR A 272 8.94 1.00 26.79
N GLN A 273 7.91 1.30 27.59
CA GLN A 273 7.47 2.67 27.81
C GLN A 273 8.58 3.51 28.44
N ARG A 274 8.67 4.77 27.99
CA ARG A 274 9.49 5.82 28.58
C ARG A 274 8.61 6.67 29.49
N THR A 275 9.19 7.22 30.55
CA THR A 275 8.53 8.20 31.42
C THR A 275 9.11 9.57 31.09
N ILE A 276 8.26 10.48 30.63
CA ILE A 276 8.61 11.85 30.24
C ILE A 276 8.19 12.77 31.37
N SER A 277 9.15 13.44 31.99
CA SER A 277 8.89 14.46 32.99
C SER A 277 8.66 15.80 32.30
N ASN A 278 7.44 16.30 32.36
CA ASN A 278 7.09 17.62 31.84
C ASN A 278 7.07 18.63 33.00
N PRO A 279 8.07 19.52 33.11
CA PRO A 279 8.06 20.56 34.13
C PRO A 279 6.97 21.59 33.82
N GLY A 280 6.02 21.75 34.75
CA GLY A 280 4.92 22.70 34.65
C GLY A 280 4.96 23.73 35.78
N ALA A 281 4.45 24.94 35.54
CA ALA A 281 4.41 26.03 36.51
C ALA A 281 3.56 25.72 37.77
N LEU A 282 2.68 24.72 37.70
CA LEU A 282 1.80 24.28 38.80
C LEU A 282 2.21 22.91 39.39
N GLY A 283 3.44 22.47 39.13
CA GLY A 283 3.93 21.13 39.43
C GLY A 283 4.09 20.31 38.13
N GLY A 284 5.22 19.62 38.00
CA GLY A 284 5.45 18.76 36.84
C GLY A 284 4.52 17.56 36.81
N PHE A 285 4.24 17.04 35.62
CA PHE A 285 3.52 15.78 35.44
C PHE A 285 4.37 14.80 34.64
N GLU A 286 4.19 13.52 34.93
CA GLU A 286 4.83 12.44 34.19
C GLU A 286 3.88 11.87 33.17
N ASP A 287 4.32 11.78 31.92
CA ASP A 287 3.62 11.09 30.85
C ASP A 287 4.36 9.80 30.48
N LYS A 288 3.63 8.74 30.18
CA LYS A 288 4.21 7.44 29.79
C LYS A 288 3.87 7.14 28.34
N THR A 289 4.90 7.07 27.51
CA THR A 289 4.74 6.77 26.09
C THR A 289 5.77 5.74 25.62
N PRO A 290 5.38 4.79 24.75
CA PRO A 290 6.33 3.91 24.07
C PRO A 290 6.90 4.55 22.79
N TYR A 291 6.61 5.83 22.50
CA TYR A 291 6.99 6.48 21.26
C TYR A 291 7.91 7.68 21.47
N SER A 292 8.83 7.86 20.53
CA SER A 292 9.67 9.06 20.42
C SER A 292 8.87 10.30 20.00
N ALA A 293 9.48 11.48 20.08
CA ALA A 293 8.93 12.72 19.51
C ALA A 293 9.71 13.19 18.27
N THR A 294 9.16 14.20 17.60
CA THR A 294 9.78 14.88 16.45
C THR A 294 10.24 16.29 16.83
N ARG A 295 11.34 16.77 16.25
CA ARG A 295 11.82 18.15 16.39
C ARG A 295 12.49 18.64 15.11
N ASN A 296 12.84 19.93 15.08
CA ASN A 296 13.54 20.58 13.96
C ASN A 296 12.84 20.37 12.61
N VAL A 297 11.50 20.39 12.62
CA VAL A 297 10.70 20.14 11.42
C VAL A 297 10.73 21.35 10.50
N LYS A 298 10.99 21.08 9.21
CA LYS A 298 10.85 22.04 8.11
C LYS A 298 9.87 21.47 7.10
N ALA A 299 8.95 22.28 6.62
CA ALA A 299 8.04 21.96 5.52
C ALA A 299 8.30 22.90 4.34
N GLU A 300 8.42 22.34 3.13
CA GLU A 300 8.72 23.09 1.91
C GLU A 300 7.76 22.67 0.78
N LEU A 301 7.10 23.65 0.16
CA LEU A 301 6.29 23.45 -1.04
C LEU A 301 7.22 23.36 -2.25
N THR A 302 7.47 22.15 -2.74
CA THR A 302 8.44 21.88 -3.81
C THR A 302 7.81 21.84 -5.21
N CYS A 303 6.48 21.64 -5.28
CA CYS A 303 5.72 21.73 -6.52
C CYS A 303 4.31 22.28 -6.23
N ALA A 304 3.88 23.25 -7.03
CA ALA A 304 2.51 23.79 -7.05
C ALA A 304 2.00 23.86 -8.50
N GLY A 305 2.23 22.79 -9.24
CA GLY A 305 1.94 22.71 -10.66
C GLY A 305 0.48 22.44 -10.98
N PRO A 306 0.10 22.49 -12.27
CA PRO A 306 -1.28 22.28 -12.70
C PRO A 306 -1.77 20.86 -12.43
N GLY A 307 -0.92 19.83 -12.53
CA GLY A 307 -1.31 18.43 -12.34
C GLY A 307 -1.01 17.86 -10.96
N MET A 308 -0.02 18.43 -10.26
CA MET A 308 0.49 17.91 -8.98
C MET A 308 0.85 19.03 -8.01
N GLY A 309 0.58 18.78 -6.73
CA GLY A 309 1.17 19.50 -5.60
C GLY A 309 2.12 18.59 -4.83
N GLU A 310 3.25 19.14 -4.37
CA GLU A 310 4.23 18.40 -3.57
C GLU A 310 4.70 19.24 -2.38
N ILE A 311 4.63 18.64 -1.18
CA ILE A 311 5.24 19.18 0.03
C ILE A 311 6.28 18.18 0.53
N VAL A 312 7.48 18.66 0.82
CA VAL A 312 8.54 17.88 1.44
C VAL A 312 8.70 18.35 2.89
N THR A 313 8.60 17.42 3.83
CA THR A 313 8.94 17.69 5.23
C THR A 313 10.22 16.96 5.62
N THR A 314 11.05 17.63 6.41
CA THR A 314 12.27 17.05 6.98
C THR A 314 12.31 17.35 8.46
N GLY A 315 12.97 16.49 9.25
CA GLY A 315 13.18 16.74 10.66
C GLY A 315 13.93 15.61 11.34
N GLU A 316 13.88 15.63 12.67
CA GLU A 316 14.53 14.65 13.53
C GLU A 316 13.51 13.90 14.37
N ILE A 317 13.73 12.61 14.53
CA ILE A 317 13.11 11.77 15.54
C ILE A 317 14.08 11.67 16.71
N TYR A 318 13.65 12.02 17.92
CA TYR A 318 14.53 12.05 19.10
C TYR A 318 13.88 11.38 20.33
N ASP A 319 14.73 10.85 21.22
CA ASP A 319 14.31 10.32 22.52
C ASP A 319 14.16 11.48 23.52
N GLN A 320 12.94 11.69 24.01
CA GLN A 320 12.60 12.78 24.92
C GLN A 320 13.30 12.66 26.29
N VAL A 321 13.75 11.46 26.67
CA VAL A 321 14.39 11.21 27.99
C VAL A 321 15.87 11.52 27.93
N SER A 322 16.57 11.03 26.89
CA SER A 322 18.02 11.23 26.75
C SER A 322 18.40 12.45 25.90
N ASP A 323 17.42 13.13 25.30
CA ASP A 323 17.60 14.24 24.35
C ASP A 323 18.45 13.89 23.11
N THR A 324 18.56 12.60 22.81
CA THR A 324 19.38 12.08 21.71
C THR A 324 18.56 11.92 20.43
N THR A 325 19.10 12.41 19.31
CA THR A 325 18.53 12.15 17.98
C THR A 325 18.69 10.67 17.62
N LEU A 326 17.57 10.02 17.31
CA LEU A 326 17.49 8.60 16.94
C LEU A 326 17.60 8.41 15.42
N ALA A 327 16.98 9.30 14.65
CA ALA A 327 17.00 9.28 13.20
C ALA A 327 16.65 10.66 12.63
N THR A 328 17.09 10.93 11.40
CA THR A 328 16.55 12.02 10.57
C THR A 328 15.52 11.47 9.60
N PHE A 329 14.57 12.29 9.19
CA PHE A 329 13.54 11.88 8.23
C PHE A 329 13.34 12.90 7.10
N ARG A 330 12.87 12.37 5.97
CA ARG A 330 12.33 13.13 4.83
C ARG A 330 11.04 12.48 4.39
N GLN A 331 9.91 13.17 4.49
CA GLN A 331 8.63 12.74 3.92
C GLN A 331 8.33 13.58 2.67
N THR A 332 7.81 12.94 1.63
CA THR A 332 7.34 13.62 0.42
C THR A 332 5.86 13.30 0.25
N PHE A 333 5.03 14.33 0.38
CA PHE A 333 3.59 14.25 0.16
C PHE A 333 3.30 14.76 -1.24
N GLN A 334 2.74 13.90 -2.08
CA GLN A 334 2.31 14.24 -3.43
C GLN A 334 0.80 14.06 -3.52
N LEU A 335 0.14 15.05 -4.11
CA LEU A 335 -1.27 14.96 -4.46
C LEU A 335 -1.45 15.31 -5.93
N TRP A 336 -2.26 14.51 -6.61
CA TRP A 336 -2.52 14.63 -8.04
C TRP A 336 -3.98 15.03 -8.28
N ARG A 337 -4.22 15.76 -9.37
CA ARG A 337 -5.54 15.86 -9.99
C ARG A 337 -5.90 14.55 -10.69
N GLY A 338 -7.20 14.31 -10.89
CA GLY A 338 -7.71 13.18 -11.64
C GLY A 338 -8.35 12.17 -10.74
#